data_AF-A0A9D7NJ91-F1
#
_entry.id   AF-A0A9D7NJ91-F1
#
_cell.length_a   1.000
_cell.length_b   1.000
_cell.length_c   1.000
_cell.angle_alpha   90.00
_cell.angle_beta   90.00
_cell.angle_gamma   90.00
#
_symmetry.space_group_name_H-M   'P 1'
#
loop_
_entity.id
_entity.type
_entity.pdbx_description
1 polymer ?
#
loop_
_entity_poly.entity_id
_entity_poly.type
_entity_poly.pdbx_seq_one_letter_code
_entity_poly.pdbx_strand_id
1 'polypeptide(L)' 'MEQICQLLSIEGTLQRGFSITLREGKPLASANLIQPGDVLDIQFKDGTVRSKV' A
#
# COMPACT_ATOMS: atom_id res chain seq x y z
N MET A 1 -12.73 -0.72 20.96
CA MET A 1 -11.75 0.21 20.35
C MET A 1 -10.63 -0.54 19.65
N GLU A 2 -10.04 -1.57 20.27
CA GLU A 2 -8.99 -2.42 19.67
C GLU A 2 -9.36 -3.04 18.31
N GLN A 3 -10.60 -3.53 18.15
CA GLN A 3 -11.07 -4.11 16.89
C GLN A 3 -11.06 -3.11 15.72
N ILE A 4 -11.37 -1.84 15.98
CA ILE A 4 -11.30 -0.80 14.95
C ILE A 4 -9.84 -0.53 14.57
N CYS A 5 -8.93 -0.48 15.56
CA CYS A 5 -7.50 -0.32 15.28
C CYS A 5 -6.93 -1.47 14.45
N GLN A 6 -7.37 -2.71 14.71
CA GLN A 6 -6.97 -3.88 13.90
C GLN A 6 -7.51 -3.80 12.47
N LEU A 7 -8.76 -3.39 12.29
CA LEU A 7 -9.34 -3.21 10.95
C LEU A 7 -8.60 -2.13 10.14
N LEU A 8 -8.13 -1.08 10.81
CA LEU A 8 -7.43 0.04 10.19
C LEU A 8 -5.90 -0.16 10.09
N SER A 9 -5.36 -1.25 10.63
CA SER A 9 -3.95 -1.57 10.48
C SER A 9 -3.62 -1.90 9.03
N ILE A 10 -2.34 -1.86 8.67
CA ILE A 10 -1.87 -2.28 7.34
C ILE A 10 -2.28 -3.73 7.08
N GLU A 11 -2.02 -4.62 8.03
CA GLU A 11 -2.36 -6.04 7.91
C GLU A 11 -3.87 -6.23 7.71
N GLY A 12 -4.71 -5.60 8.54
CA GLY A 12 -6.17 -5.67 8.42
C GLY A 12 -6.70 -5.06 7.12
N THR A 13 -5.99 -4.07 6.56
CA THR A 13 -6.32 -3.50 5.24
C THR A 13 -6.02 -4.50 4.12
N LEU A 14 -4.84 -5.14 4.14
CA LEU A 14 -4.45 -6.13 3.14
C LEU A 14 -5.36 -7.39 3.19
N GLN A 15 -5.68 -7.88 4.39
CA GLN A 15 -6.55 -9.05 4.56
C GLN A 15 -7.98 -8.82 4.03
N ARG A 16 -8.42 -7.57 3.95
CA ARG A 16 -9.73 -7.19 3.40
C ARG A 16 -9.73 -7.03 1.87
N GLY A 17 -8.63 -7.37 1.20
CA GLY A 17 -8.53 -7.38 -0.26
C GLY A 17 -8.12 -6.03 -0.88
N PHE A 18 -7.71 -5.06 -0.07
CA PHE A 18 -7.07 -3.84 -0.56
C PHE A 18 -5.57 -4.05 -0.78
N SER A 19 -4.97 -3.19 -1.58
CA SER A 19 -3.51 -3.11 -1.73
C SER A 19 -3.01 -1.76 -1.22
N ILE A 20 -1.73 -1.70 -0.85
CA ILE A 20 -1.06 -0.44 -0.46
C ILE A 20 0.06 -0.16 -1.44
N THR A 21 0.01 1.00 -2.08
CA THR A 21 1.08 1.49 -2.95
C THR A 21 2.10 2.25 -2.12
N LEU A 22 3.36 1.84 -2.23
CA LEU A 22 4.51 2.37 -1.53
C LEU A 22 5.48 3.01 -2.53
N ARG A 23 6.11 4.11 -2.13
CA ARG A 23 7.34 4.60 -2.75
C ARG A 23 8.41 4.66 -1.67
N GLU A 24 9.54 3.99 -1.91
CA GLU A 24 10.65 3.91 -0.93
C GLU A 24 10.18 3.42 0.45
N GLY A 25 9.30 2.42 0.47
CA GLY A 25 8.74 1.85 1.69
C GLY A 25 7.69 2.71 2.41
N LYS A 26 7.34 3.90 1.88
CA LYS A 26 6.33 4.80 2.47
C LYS A 26 5.02 4.75 1.67
N PRO A 27 3.85 4.62 2.34
CA PRO A 27 2.57 4.61 1.66
C PRO A 27 2.26 5.96 1.01
N LEU A 28 1.77 5.91 -0.22
CA LEU A 28 1.29 7.07 -0.95
C LEU A 28 -0.20 7.28 -0.68
N ALA A 29 -0.55 8.46 -0.18
CA ALA A 29 -1.95 8.84 0.10
C ALA A 29 -2.62 9.59 -1.06
N SER A 30 -1.88 9.91 -2.14
CA SER A 30 -2.40 10.65 -3.29
C SER A 30 -1.67 10.26 -4.56
N ALA A 31 -2.41 10.08 -5.66
CA ALA A 31 -1.86 9.81 -6.98
C ALA A 31 -1.05 10.99 -7.54
N ASN A 32 -1.32 12.22 -7.10
CA ASN A 32 -0.58 13.42 -7.54
C ASN A 32 0.89 13.43 -7.08
N LEU A 33 1.26 12.54 -6.16
CA LEU A 33 2.63 12.39 -5.69
C LEU A 33 3.46 11.47 -6.60
N ILE A 34 2.82 10.74 -7.52
CA ILE A 34 3.48 9.80 -8.44
C ILE A 34 3.96 10.55 -9.68
N GLN A 35 5.19 10.28 -10.09
CA GLN A 35 5.78 10.85 -11.30
C GLN A 35 6.16 9.76 -12.31
N PRO A 36 6.15 10.05 -13.62
CA PRO A 36 6.71 9.14 -14.62
C PRO A 36 8.17 8.82 -14.29
N GLY A 37 8.51 7.54 -14.36
CA GLY A 37 9.82 7.01 -14.00
C GLY A 37 9.91 6.46 -12.57
N ASP A 38 8.94 6.76 -11.70
CA ASP A 38 8.91 6.25 -10.33
C ASP A 38 8.88 4.71 -10.30
N VAL A 39 9.60 4.14 -9.33
CA VAL A 39 9.49 2.71 -8.99
C VAL A 39 8.65 2.60 -7.72
N LEU A 40 7.51 1.92 -7.86
CA LEU A 40 6.53 1.73 -6.79
C LEU A 40 6.47 0.26 -6.40
N ASP A 41 6.27 0.01 -5.11
CA ASP A 41 5.97 -1.31 -4.57
C ASP A 41 4.47 -1.36 -4.23
N ILE A 42 3.73 -2.30 -4.81
CA ILE A 42 2.32 -2.54 -4.52
C ILE A 42 2.24 -3.78 -3.63
N GLN A 43 1.89 -3.57 -2.37
CA GLN A 43 1.78 -4.62 -1.38
C GLN A 43 0.37 -5.21 -1.37
N PHE A 44 0.30 -6.53 -1.48
CA PHE A 44 -0.89 -7.36 -1.32
C PHE A 44 -0.74 -8.23 -0.07
N LYS A 45 -1.81 -8.95 0.32
CA LYS A 45 -1.79 -9.86 1.47
C LYS A 45 -0.77 -10.99 1.37
N ASP A 46 -0.40 -11.39 0.15
CA ASP A 46 0.38 -12.58 -0.17
C ASP A 46 1.66 -12.29 -0.96
N GLY A 47 1.99 -11.01 -1.15
CA GLY A 47 3.21 -10.63 -1.85
C GLY A 47 3.28 -9.15 -2.19
N THR A 48 4.35 -8.80 -2.88
CA THR A 48 4.61 -7.43 -3.34
C THR A 48 4.93 -7.46 -4.83
N VAL A 49 4.28 -6.58 -5.58
CA VAL A 49 4.60 -6.34 -7.00
C VAL A 49 5.40 -5.06 -7.11
N ARG A 50 6.52 -5.08 -7.81
CA ARG A 50 7.29 -3.89 -8.13
C ARG A 50 6.98 -3.42 -9.55
N SER A 51 6.62 -2.16 -9.70
CA SER A 51 6.25 -1.56 -10.98
C SER A 51 6.99 -0.25 -11.22
N LYS A 52 7.34 0.01 -12.47
CA LYS A 52 7.79 1.34 -12.92
C LYS A 52 6.61 2.05 -13.59
N VAL A 53 6.37 3.31 -13.22
CA VAL A 53 5.31 4.16 -13.80
C VAL A 53 5.85 4.96 -14.97
#